data_AF-A0A2M8EQJ6-F1
#
_entry.id   AF-A0A2M8EQJ6-F1
#
_cell.length_a   1.000
_cell.length_b   1.000
_cell.length_c   1.000
_cell.angle_alpha   90.00
_cell.angle_beta   90.00
_cell.angle_gamma   90.00
#
_symmetry.space_group_name_H-M   'P 1'
#
loop_
_entity.id
_entity.type
_entity.pdbx_description
1 polymer ?
#
loop_
_entity_poly.entity_id
_entity_poly.type
_entity_poly.pdbx_seq_one_letter_code
_entity_poly.pdbx_strand_id
1 'polypeptide(L)'
;MQPLKSIRRLQAGLGDDVPIPDPILFRDSGHILIKETLGANVPAELFDPVGILLEAGYPADKIVVVGMVREPESTYDSWQRLWNGSVNVEIFQGAYEQMQRIWDRCKAGGIRYLPYASEAIRVNDPVAVLQGVMRFLGLSFQAEAMCDWDGRPLFADDKKLWPNMHFYDTPPPRFIAGVREWGGFRYRHTTREGHEVPGVTRAIYERHRQGCEEALDLRI
;
A
#
# COMPACT_ATOMS: atom_id res chain seq x y z
N MET A 1 -2.77 0.38 7.81
CA MET A 1 -2.95 1.83 7.58
C MET A 1 -1.74 2.37 6.81
N GLN A 2 -1.87 3.53 6.14
CA GLN A 2 -0.76 4.31 5.56
C GLN A 2 -0.54 5.58 6.39
N PRO A 3 -0.11 5.45 7.66
CA PRO A 3 -0.17 6.55 8.62
C PRO A 3 0.68 7.74 8.16
N LEU A 4 1.93 7.48 7.75
CA LEU A 4 2.87 8.53 7.34
C LEU A 4 2.43 9.25 6.05
N LYS A 5 1.92 8.51 5.06
CA LYS A 5 1.40 9.11 3.83
C LYS A 5 0.18 10.00 4.08
N SER A 6 -0.70 9.57 4.98
CA SER A 6 -1.90 10.34 5.36
C SER A 6 -1.51 11.63 6.07
N ILE A 7 -0.54 11.56 6.99
CA ILE A 7 0.02 12.73 7.69
C ILE A 7 0.65 13.71 6.70
N ARG A 8 1.50 13.24 5.78
CA ARG A 8 2.18 14.08 4.79
C ARG A 8 1.19 14.77 3.84
N ARG A 9 0.11 14.08 3.43
CA ARG A 9 -0.97 14.69 2.64
C ARG A 9 -1.69 15.80 3.39
N LEU A 10 -1.96 15.58 4.68
CA LEU A 10 -2.56 16.61 5.52
C LEU A 10 -1.62 17.81 5.66
N GLN A 11 -0.32 17.58 5.87
CA GLN A 11 0.67 18.66 5.94
C GLN A 11 0.75 19.47 4.63
N ALA A 12 0.79 18.78 3.48
CA ALA A 12 0.81 19.44 2.18
C ALA A 12 -0.46 20.26 1.88
N GLY A 13 -1.61 19.91 2.48
CA GLY A 13 -2.88 20.60 2.28
C GLY A 13 -3.27 21.62 3.36
N LEU A 14 -2.76 21.47 4.59
CA LEU A 14 -3.20 22.23 5.78
C LEU A 14 -2.06 22.93 6.54
N GLY A 15 -0.79 22.68 6.20
CA GLY A 15 0.39 23.22 6.91
C GLY A 15 0.95 22.30 8.00
N ASP A 16 1.97 22.76 8.73
CA ASP A 16 2.85 21.94 9.59
C ASP A 16 2.20 21.39 10.87
N ASP A 17 0.97 21.79 11.20
CA ASP A 17 0.29 21.47 12.48
C ASP A 17 -0.30 20.04 12.59
N VAL A 18 0.15 19.10 11.76
CA VAL A 18 -0.31 17.70 11.86
C VAL A 18 0.59 16.93 12.82
N PRO A 19 0.08 16.50 14.00
CA PRO A 19 0.88 15.75 14.95
C PRO A 19 1.29 14.40 14.34
N ILE A 20 2.59 14.18 14.23
CA ILE A 20 3.15 12.85 13.99
C ILE A 20 3.05 12.11 15.33
N PRO A 21 2.37 10.94 15.40
CA PRO A 21 2.35 10.14 16.62
C PRO A 21 3.79 9.91 17.09
N ASP A 22 4.06 10.20 18.37
CA ASP A 22 5.41 10.07 18.90
C ASP A 22 5.90 8.63 18.67
N PRO A 23 7.00 8.46 17.90
CA PRO A 23 7.56 7.15 17.64
C PRO A 23 7.90 6.38 18.95
N ILE A 24 8.16 7.07 20.05
CA ILE A 24 8.36 6.46 21.36
C ILE A 24 7.16 5.63 21.80
N LEU A 25 5.93 5.99 21.42
CA LEU A 25 4.70 5.27 21.80
C LEU A 25 4.65 3.81 21.31
N PHE A 26 5.45 3.45 20.31
CA PHE A 26 5.49 2.09 19.77
C PHE A 26 6.78 1.33 20.06
N ARG A 27 7.73 1.91 20.82
CA ARG A 27 9.00 1.24 21.14
C ARG A 27 8.80 -0.08 21.89
N ASP A 28 7.77 -0.11 22.74
CA ASP A 28 7.48 -1.24 23.63
C ASP A 28 6.34 -2.15 23.12
N SER A 29 5.65 -1.78 22.02
CA SER A 29 4.41 -2.44 21.57
C SER A 29 4.57 -3.53 20.50
N GLY A 30 5.80 -3.98 20.19
CA GLY A 30 6.07 -5.01 19.18
C GLY A 30 6.55 -4.47 17.83
N HIS A 31 6.42 -5.28 16.76
CA HIS A 31 6.86 -4.91 15.41
C HIS A 31 6.02 -3.76 14.82
N ILE A 32 6.66 -2.86 14.08
CA ILE A 32 5.98 -1.83 13.27
C ILE A 32 5.81 -2.38 11.86
N LEU A 33 4.55 -2.55 11.47
CA LEU A 33 4.16 -2.86 10.10
C LEU A 33 3.88 -1.57 9.32
N ILE A 34 4.72 -1.27 8.34
CA ILE A 34 4.48 -0.18 7.39
C ILE A 34 3.92 -0.78 6.11
N LYS A 35 2.71 -0.35 5.74
CA LYS A 35 2.15 -0.61 4.41
C LYS A 35 2.28 0.67 3.60
N GLU A 36 3.05 0.64 2.51
CA GLU A 36 3.08 1.73 1.54
C GLU A 36 2.52 1.29 0.20
N THR A 37 1.81 2.20 -0.47
CA THR A 37 1.34 1.99 -1.84
C THR A 37 1.76 3.14 -2.73
N LEU A 38 1.99 2.82 -3.99
CA LEU A 38 2.01 3.77 -5.09
C LEU A 38 0.73 4.64 -5.06
N GLY A 39 0.88 5.94 -5.35
CA GLY A 39 -0.25 6.87 -5.49
C GLY A 39 0.08 8.31 -5.12
N ALA A 40 1.30 8.77 -5.39
CA ALA A 40 1.72 10.13 -5.08
C ALA A 40 1.06 11.10 -6.07
N ASN A 41 0.20 11.99 -5.60
CA ASN A 41 -0.41 13.01 -6.46
C ASN A 41 0.50 14.24 -6.62
N VAL A 42 1.34 14.51 -5.61
CA VAL A 42 2.29 15.62 -5.58
C VAL A 42 3.66 15.12 -5.13
N PRO A 43 4.77 15.80 -5.48
CA PRO A 43 6.13 15.35 -5.13
C PRO A 43 6.35 15.15 -3.63
N ALA A 44 5.67 15.95 -2.78
CA ALA A 44 5.75 15.82 -1.31
C ALA A 44 5.21 14.48 -0.76
N GLU A 45 4.46 13.72 -1.57
CA GLU A 45 4.01 12.37 -1.21
C GLU A 45 5.09 11.29 -1.50
N LEU A 46 6.22 11.67 -2.09
CA LEU A 46 7.39 10.81 -2.27
C LEU A 46 8.32 10.99 -1.07
N PHE A 47 8.32 10.02 -0.15
CA PHE A 47 9.15 10.06 1.05
C PHE A 47 9.60 8.67 1.47
N ASP A 48 10.60 8.62 2.34
CA ASP A 48 11.20 7.39 2.87
C ASP A 48 10.68 7.13 4.29
N PRO A 49 9.62 6.32 4.47
CA PRO A 49 9.07 6.05 5.80
C PRO A 49 10.07 5.31 6.69
N VAL A 50 10.94 4.48 6.11
CA VAL A 50 11.91 3.68 6.86
C VAL A 50 13.01 4.58 7.39
N GLY A 51 13.55 5.47 6.55
CA GLY A 51 14.52 6.49 6.96
C GLY A 51 14.00 7.32 8.14
N ILE A 52 12.77 7.81 8.05
CA ILE A 52 12.12 8.60 9.12
C ILE A 52 12.07 7.83 10.46
N LEU A 53 11.69 6.54 10.44
CA LEU A 53 11.64 5.74 11.67
C LEU A 53 13.02 5.48 12.26
N LEU A 54 14.01 5.18 11.40
CA LEU A 54 15.38 4.95 11.84
C LEU A 54 15.99 6.23 12.46
N GLU A 55 15.75 7.40 11.86
CA GLU A 55 16.17 8.71 12.39
C GLU A 55 15.51 9.02 13.74
N ALA A 56 14.26 8.59 13.94
CA ALA A 56 13.57 8.66 15.23
C ALA A 56 14.09 7.66 16.29
N GLY A 57 15.09 6.84 15.95
CA GLY A 57 15.70 5.86 16.84
C GLY A 57 14.87 4.59 17.01
N TYR A 58 14.03 4.21 16.05
CA TYR A 58 13.43 2.88 16.06
C TYR A 58 14.44 1.78 15.74
N PRO A 59 14.37 0.63 16.43
CA PRO A 59 15.20 -0.52 16.11
C PRO A 59 14.84 -1.10 14.73
N ALA A 60 15.84 -1.30 13.88
CA ALA A 60 15.66 -1.81 12.52
C ALA A 60 15.02 -3.21 12.48
N ASP A 61 15.36 -4.07 13.45
CA ASP A 61 14.82 -5.43 13.63
C ASP A 61 13.34 -5.45 14.01
N LYS A 62 12.80 -4.34 14.51
CA LYS A 62 11.37 -4.18 14.80
C LYS A 62 10.57 -3.67 13.61
N ILE A 63 11.20 -3.26 12.52
CA ILE A 63 10.52 -2.72 11.33
C ILE A 63 10.25 -3.85 10.33
N VAL A 64 9.00 -3.95 9.88
CA VAL A 64 8.60 -4.80 8.76
C VAL A 64 7.84 -3.96 7.74
N VAL A 65 8.27 -4.00 6.49
CA VAL A 65 7.71 -3.18 5.42
C VAL A 65 7.00 -4.05 4.41
N VAL A 66 5.80 -3.65 4.00
CA VAL A 66 5.09 -4.20 2.86
C VAL A 66 4.98 -3.11 1.81
N GLY A 67 5.82 -3.21 0.78
CA GLY A 67 5.81 -2.30 -0.36
C GLY A 67 4.88 -2.83 -1.44
N MET A 68 3.75 -2.16 -1.63
CA MET A 68 2.77 -2.59 -2.63
C MET A 68 3.02 -1.93 -3.98
N VAL A 69 3.35 -2.77 -4.96
CA VAL A 69 3.40 -2.40 -6.37
C VAL A 69 2.24 -3.03 -7.14
N ARG A 70 2.07 -2.57 -8.36
CA ARG A 70 1.09 -3.05 -9.32
C ARG A 70 1.66 -2.83 -10.71
N GLU A 71 1.21 -3.61 -11.68
CA GLU A 71 1.58 -3.47 -13.09
C GLU A 71 1.49 -1.99 -13.50
N PRO A 72 2.53 -1.43 -14.15
CA PRO A 72 2.61 0.00 -14.42
C PRO A 72 1.48 0.56 -15.27
N GLU A 73 1.10 -0.12 -16.34
CA GLU A 73 0.01 0.28 -17.24
C GLU A 73 -1.31 0.34 -16.47
N SER A 74 -1.63 -0.74 -15.76
CA SER A 74 -2.78 -0.83 -14.86
C SER A 74 -2.82 0.26 -13.79
N THR A 75 -1.64 0.66 -13.30
CA THR A 75 -1.51 1.72 -12.29
C THR A 75 -1.73 3.09 -12.90
N TYR A 76 -1.14 3.34 -14.07
CA TYR A 76 -1.25 4.60 -14.81
C TYR A 76 -2.71 4.91 -15.17
N ASP A 77 -3.44 3.93 -15.70
CA ASP A 77 -4.88 4.04 -15.99
C ASP A 77 -5.70 4.36 -14.74
N SER A 78 -5.37 3.71 -13.63
CA SER A 78 -6.04 3.97 -12.36
C SER A 78 -5.78 5.39 -11.87
N TRP A 79 -4.57 5.92 -12.06
CA TRP A 79 -4.22 7.29 -11.70
C TRP A 79 -4.91 8.31 -12.61
N GLN A 80 -4.96 8.05 -13.93
CA GLN A 80 -5.73 8.89 -14.85
C GLN A 80 -7.19 8.99 -14.44
N ARG A 81 -7.83 7.87 -14.09
CA ARG A 81 -9.21 7.88 -13.59
C ARG A 81 -9.33 8.66 -12.28
N LEU A 82 -8.39 8.49 -11.35
CA LEU A 82 -8.45 9.12 -10.03
C LEU A 82 -8.21 10.63 -10.08
N TRP A 83 -7.39 11.10 -11.02
CA TRP A 83 -6.97 12.51 -11.13
C TRP A 83 -7.47 13.17 -12.41
N ASN A 84 -8.63 12.71 -12.93
CA ASN A 84 -9.31 13.29 -14.09
C ASN A 84 -8.38 13.53 -15.30
N GLY A 85 -7.52 12.55 -15.60
CA GLY A 85 -6.58 12.56 -16.73
C GLY A 85 -5.25 13.28 -16.49
N SER A 86 -5.05 13.91 -15.33
CA SER A 86 -3.87 14.76 -15.06
C SER A 86 -2.73 13.99 -14.36
N VAL A 87 -2.19 12.96 -15.03
CA VAL A 87 -1.02 12.23 -14.49
C VAL A 87 0.27 12.94 -14.87
N ASN A 88 1.04 13.38 -13.88
CA ASN A 88 2.41 13.80 -14.09
C ASN A 88 3.31 12.55 -14.17
N VAL A 89 3.92 12.34 -15.34
CA VAL A 89 4.77 11.16 -15.63
C VAL A 89 6.00 11.10 -14.74
N GLU A 90 6.61 12.24 -14.39
CA GLU A 90 7.77 12.29 -13.51
C GLU A 90 7.41 11.84 -12.09
N ILE A 91 6.24 12.27 -11.59
CA ILE A 91 5.73 11.83 -10.28
C ILE A 91 5.38 10.34 -10.30
N PHE A 92 4.79 9.87 -11.40
CA PHE A 92 4.48 8.45 -11.59
C PHE A 92 5.74 7.58 -11.58
N GLN A 93 6.76 7.94 -12.36
CA GLN A 93 8.05 7.28 -12.34
C GLN A 93 8.71 7.37 -10.96
N GLY A 94 8.71 8.55 -10.35
CA GLY A 94 9.27 8.81 -9.04
C GLY A 94 8.65 7.94 -7.94
N ALA A 95 7.37 7.58 -8.06
CA ALA A 95 6.72 6.65 -7.12
C ALA A 95 7.32 5.24 -7.18
N TYR A 96 7.62 4.70 -8.37
CA TYR A 96 8.26 3.39 -8.50
C TYR A 96 9.72 3.44 -8.06
N GLU A 97 10.46 4.48 -8.45
CA GLU A 97 11.82 4.68 -7.97
C GLU A 97 11.89 4.81 -6.45
N GLN A 98 10.90 5.45 -5.82
CA GLN A 98 10.83 5.55 -4.37
C GLN A 98 10.61 4.18 -3.72
N MET A 99 9.74 3.33 -4.27
CA MET A 99 9.57 1.96 -3.79
C MET A 99 10.86 1.16 -3.90
N GLN A 100 11.59 1.30 -5.02
CA GLN A 100 12.88 0.66 -5.21
C GLN A 100 13.91 1.14 -4.19
N ARG A 101 14.00 2.47 -3.95
CA ARG A 101 14.90 3.04 -2.94
C ARG A 101 14.61 2.54 -1.53
N ILE A 102 13.33 2.44 -1.16
CA ILE A 102 12.92 1.90 0.15
C ILE A 102 13.33 0.43 0.25
N TRP A 103 13.10 -0.37 -0.79
CA TRP A 103 13.51 -1.78 -0.80
C TRP A 103 15.02 -1.93 -0.65
N ASP A 104 15.80 -1.19 -1.44
CA ASP A 104 17.27 -1.24 -1.39
C ASP A 104 17.80 -0.84 -0.01
N ARG A 105 17.22 0.19 0.63
CA ARG A 105 17.53 0.55 2.01
C ARG A 105 17.22 -0.58 2.97
N CYS A 106 16.03 -1.18 2.87
CA CYS A 106 15.65 -2.27 3.76
C CYS A 106 16.62 -3.44 3.65
N LYS A 107 16.99 -3.80 2.42
CA LYS A 107 17.98 -4.86 2.16
C LYS A 107 19.35 -4.52 2.75
N ALA A 108 19.83 -3.29 2.57
CA ALA A 108 21.11 -2.84 3.12
C ALA A 108 21.11 -2.79 4.67
N GLY A 109 19.97 -2.46 5.28
CA GLY A 109 19.80 -2.35 6.73
C GLY A 109 19.35 -3.64 7.43
N GLY A 110 19.20 -4.75 6.72
CA GLY A 110 18.67 -6.01 7.30
C GLY A 110 17.19 -5.93 7.74
N ILE A 111 16.43 -4.97 7.22
CA ILE A 111 15.01 -4.76 7.53
C ILE A 111 14.16 -5.66 6.62
N ARG A 112 13.16 -6.33 7.20
CA ARG A 112 12.28 -7.22 6.45
C ARG A 112 11.38 -6.40 5.51
N TYR A 113 11.43 -6.72 4.23
CA TYR A 113 10.64 -6.04 3.19
C TYR A 113 9.93 -7.05 2.30
N LEU A 114 8.60 -6.95 2.21
CA LEU A 114 7.78 -7.71 1.27
C LEU A 114 7.47 -6.82 0.05
N PRO A 115 8.05 -7.10 -1.13
CA PRO A 115 7.77 -6.38 -2.37
C PRO A 115 6.42 -6.80 -3.00
N TYR A 116 5.32 -6.71 -2.26
CA TYR A 116 4.02 -7.24 -2.67
C TYR A 116 3.54 -6.70 -4.03
N ALA A 117 3.40 -7.58 -5.03
CA ALA A 117 2.76 -7.26 -6.31
C ALA A 117 1.26 -7.60 -6.24
N SER A 118 0.42 -6.63 -6.59
CA SER A 118 -1.03 -6.73 -6.48
C SER A 118 -1.62 -7.84 -7.35
N GLU A 119 -0.91 -8.23 -8.42
CA GLU A 119 -1.26 -9.31 -9.33
C GLU A 119 -1.26 -10.68 -8.66
N ALA A 120 -0.63 -10.84 -7.48
CA ALA A 120 -0.67 -12.08 -6.71
C ALA A 120 -2.11 -12.54 -6.42
N ILE A 121 -3.01 -11.62 -6.06
CA ILE A 121 -4.42 -11.94 -5.78
C ILE A 121 -5.25 -12.16 -7.05
N ARG A 122 -4.72 -11.82 -8.23
CA ARG A 122 -5.41 -12.02 -9.51
C ARG A 122 -5.31 -13.46 -9.98
N VAL A 123 -4.16 -14.11 -9.78
CA VAL A 123 -3.84 -15.43 -10.36
C VAL A 123 -3.79 -16.55 -9.32
N ASN A 124 -3.81 -16.21 -8.03
CA ASN A 124 -3.84 -17.18 -6.94
C ASN A 124 -5.11 -17.03 -6.12
N ASP A 125 -5.43 -18.09 -5.37
CA ASP A 125 -6.48 -18.05 -4.36
C ASP A 125 -6.20 -16.97 -3.29
N PRO A 126 -7.15 -16.06 -2.99
CA PRO A 126 -6.95 -14.99 -2.02
C PRO A 126 -6.58 -15.46 -0.61
N VAL A 127 -7.07 -16.63 -0.17
CA VAL A 127 -6.72 -17.22 1.14
C VAL A 127 -5.24 -17.59 1.15
N ALA A 128 -4.75 -18.26 0.09
CA ALA A 128 -3.34 -18.60 -0.05
C ALA A 128 -2.43 -17.35 -0.06
N VAL A 129 -2.82 -16.30 -0.80
CA VAL A 129 -2.08 -15.02 -0.82
C VAL A 129 -2.00 -14.41 0.56
N LEU A 130 -3.12 -14.31 1.26
CA LEU A 130 -3.17 -13.70 2.59
C LEU A 130 -2.40 -14.54 3.62
N GLN A 131 -2.50 -15.87 3.55
CA GLN A 131 -1.72 -16.78 4.39
C GLN A 131 -0.21 -16.57 4.17
N GLY A 132 0.24 -16.43 2.91
CA GLY A 132 1.62 -16.11 2.58
C GLY A 132 2.08 -14.78 3.18
N VAL A 133 1.26 -13.73 3.04
CA VAL A 133 1.54 -12.41 3.63
C VAL A 133 1.62 -12.50 5.16
N MET A 134 0.66 -13.13 5.83
CA MET A 134 0.67 -13.28 7.29
C MET A 134 1.89 -14.06 7.79
N ARG A 135 2.24 -15.16 7.11
CA ARG A 135 3.46 -15.93 7.38
C ARG A 135 4.71 -15.07 7.22
N PHE A 136 4.81 -14.27 6.15
CA PHE A 136 5.90 -13.32 5.99
C PHE A 136 5.93 -12.32 7.16
N LEU A 137 4.79 -11.82 7.60
CA LEU A 137 4.72 -10.87 8.71
C LEU A 137 4.96 -11.51 10.09
N GLY A 138 5.04 -12.84 10.19
CA GLY A 138 5.13 -13.54 11.47
C GLY A 138 3.81 -13.48 12.27
N LEU A 139 2.69 -13.27 11.58
CA LEU A 139 1.36 -13.17 12.18
C LEU A 139 0.58 -14.47 12.00
N SER A 140 -0.26 -14.81 12.98
CA SER A 140 -1.20 -15.92 12.86
C SER A 140 -2.27 -15.61 11.80
N PHE A 141 -2.66 -16.64 11.05
CA PHE A 141 -3.71 -16.56 10.04
C PHE A 141 -4.86 -17.49 10.40
N GLN A 142 -6.09 -16.98 10.32
CA GLN A 142 -7.33 -17.74 10.49
C GLN A 142 -8.21 -17.48 9.27
N ALA A 143 -8.42 -18.51 8.44
CA ALA A 143 -9.18 -18.38 7.20
C ALA A 143 -10.64 -17.98 7.46
N GLU A 144 -11.20 -18.43 8.58
CA GLU A 144 -12.58 -18.16 9.01
C GLU A 144 -12.81 -16.68 9.37
N ALA A 145 -11.74 -15.95 9.69
CA ALA A 145 -11.78 -14.52 9.98
C ALA A 145 -11.74 -13.66 8.70
N MET A 146 -11.52 -14.25 7.52
CA MET A 146 -11.50 -13.50 6.27
C MET A 146 -12.88 -12.95 5.89
N CYS A 147 -12.88 -11.73 5.36
CA CYS A 147 -14.02 -11.16 4.68
C CYS A 147 -13.79 -11.19 3.16
N ASP A 148 -14.68 -11.85 2.44
CA ASP A 148 -14.84 -11.68 1.00
C ASP A 148 -15.83 -10.55 0.74
N TRP A 149 -15.48 -9.59 -0.11
CA TRP A 149 -16.31 -8.43 -0.42
C TRP A 149 -17.51 -8.74 -1.32
N ASP A 150 -17.63 -9.96 -1.86
CA ASP A 150 -18.69 -10.35 -2.78
C ASP A 150 -20.09 -10.44 -2.14
N GLY A 151 -20.19 -10.46 -0.80
CA GLY A 151 -21.46 -10.45 -0.07
C GLY A 151 -21.47 -9.57 1.19
N ARG A 152 -20.56 -8.61 1.28
CA ARG A 152 -20.30 -7.80 2.48
C ARG A 152 -20.79 -6.36 2.33
N PRO A 153 -20.97 -5.64 3.45
CA PRO A 153 -21.51 -4.31 3.50
C PRO A 153 -20.74 -3.33 2.63
N LEU A 154 -21.47 -2.44 1.98
CA LEU A 154 -20.92 -1.23 1.42
C LEU A 154 -20.38 -0.34 2.56
N PHE A 155 -19.44 0.53 2.21
CA PHE A 155 -18.93 1.51 3.16
C PHE A 155 -20.10 2.34 3.72
N ALA A 156 -20.23 2.37 5.06
CA ALA A 156 -21.33 2.99 5.84
C ALA A 156 -22.65 2.18 5.97
N ASP A 157 -22.66 0.90 5.65
CA ASP A 157 -23.75 0.02 6.08
C ASP A 157 -23.75 -0.18 7.61
N ASP A 158 -24.88 -0.61 8.17
CA ASP A 158 -25.09 -0.70 9.62
C ASP A 158 -24.01 -1.54 10.32
N LYS A 159 -23.22 -0.88 11.18
CA LYS A 159 -22.11 -1.47 11.97
C LYS A 159 -22.57 -2.67 12.81
N LYS A 160 -23.86 -2.75 13.17
CA LYS A 160 -24.42 -3.84 13.97
C LYS A 160 -24.39 -5.19 13.25
N LEU A 161 -24.35 -5.20 11.92
CA LEU A 161 -24.33 -6.44 11.13
C LEU A 161 -22.91 -7.04 11.03
N TRP A 162 -21.86 -6.28 11.35
CA TRP A 162 -20.46 -6.65 11.05
C TRP A 162 -19.50 -6.22 12.16
N PRO A 163 -19.52 -6.87 13.34
CA PRO A 163 -18.81 -6.42 14.54
C PRO A 163 -17.28 -6.37 14.40
N ASN A 164 -16.72 -7.08 13.41
CA ASN A 164 -15.28 -7.13 13.15
C ASN A 164 -14.81 -6.08 12.12
N MET A 165 -15.70 -5.24 11.60
CA MET A 165 -15.38 -4.19 10.63
C MET A 165 -15.43 -2.81 11.28
N HIS A 166 -14.31 -2.10 11.27
CA HIS A 166 -14.23 -0.72 11.75
C HIS A 166 -14.30 0.25 10.56
N PHE A 167 -15.43 0.96 10.44
CA PHE A 167 -15.57 2.10 9.53
C PHE A 167 -15.40 3.41 10.31
N TYR A 168 -14.81 4.43 9.66
CA TYR A 168 -14.75 5.79 10.20
C TYR A 168 -16.16 6.26 10.61
N ASP A 169 -16.30 6.84 11.80
CA ASP A 169 -17.58 7.38 12.28
C ASP A 169 -18.10 8.52 11.41
N THR A 170 -17.20 9.23 10.73
CA THR A 170 -17.52 10.23 9.70
C THR A 170 -16.55 10.05 8.54
N PRO A 171 -17.02 9.74 7.31
CA PRO A 171 -16.13 9.67 6.16
C PRO A 171 -15.47 11.03 5.90
N PRO A 172 -14.18 11.06 5.50
CA PRO A 172 -13.54 12.28 5.05
C PRO A 172 -14.36 13.00 3.95
N PRO A 173 -14.38 14.33 3.92
CA PRO A 173 -15.12 15.11 2.90
C PRO A 173 -14.71 14.77 1.46
N ARG A 174 -13.46 14.33 1.28
CA ARG A 174 -12.91 13.79 0.03
C ARG A 174 -12.59 12.31 0.22
N PHE A 175 -13.63 11.51 0.40
CA PHE A 175 -13.50 10.06 0.34
C PHE A 175 -13.22 9.64 -1.11
N ILE A 176 -12.48 8.55 -1.31
CA ILE A 176 -12.17 8.03 -2.65
C ILE A 176 -13.52 7.73 -3.33
N ALA A 177 -13.87 8.53 -4.33
CA ALA A 177 -15.09 8.35 -5.13
C ALA A 177 -15.17 6.89 -5.62
N GLY A 178 -16.32 6.25 -5.46
CA GLY A 178 -16.57 4.86 -5.88
C GLY A 178 -16.43 3.78 -4.79
N VAL A 179 -15.79 4.04 -3.64
CA VAL A 179 -15.65 3.00 -2.58
C VAL A 179 -17.01 2.58 -1.98
N ARG A 180 -17.96 3.52 -1.90
CA ARG A 180 -19.34 3.21 -1.47
C ARG A 180 -20.14 2.46 -2.54
N GLU A 181 -19.91 2.74 -3.82
CA GLU A 181 -20.70 2.20 -4.92
C GLU A 181 -20.22 0.83 -5.41
N TRP A 182 -18.92 0.54 -5.26
CA TRP A 182 -18.32 -0.66 -5.85
C TRP A 182 -18.15 -1.82 -4.87
N GLY A 183 -18.39 -1.60 -3.57
CA GLY A 183 -18.23 -2.62 -2.52
C GLY A 183 -16.78 -3.07 -2.39
N GLY A 184 -16.09 -2.61 -1.35
CA GLY A 184 -14.71 -3.04 -1.09
C GLY A 184 -13.74 -2.82 -2.27
N PHE A 185 -12.57 -3.47 -2.19
CA PHE A 185 -11.59 -3.47 -3.28
C PHE A 185 -11.65 -4.81 -4.02
N ARG A 186 -12.08 -4.79 -5.29
CA ARG A 186 -11.83 -5.87 -6.24
C ARG A 186 -10.66 -5.50 -7.15
N TYR A 187 -9.74 -6.44 -7.36
CA TYR A 187 -8.70 -6.26 -8.36
C TYR A 187 -9.34 -6.07 -9.75
N ARG A 188 -8.94 -5.03 -10.49
CA ARG A 188 -9.44 -4.75 -11.84
C ARG A 188 -8.28 -4.49 -12.78
N HIS A 189 -7.92 -5.45 -13.62
CA HIS A 189 -6.96 -5.21 -14.70
C HIS A 189 -7.55 -4.18 -15.67
N THR A 190 -6.89 -3.04 -15.83
CA THR A 190 -7.35 -1.97 -16.73
C THR A 190 -6.16 -1.53 -17.55
N THR A 191 -6.20 -1.80 -18.85
CA THR A 191 -5.18 -1.35 -19.79
C THR A 191 -5.88 -0.67 -20.95
N ARG A 192 -5.74 0.64 -21.05
CA ARG A 192 -6.17 1.44 -22.19
C ARG A 192 -5.02 1.54 -23.20
N GLU A 193 -5.36 1.44 -24.47
CA GLU A 193 -4.39 1.61 -25.55
C GLU A 193 -3.87 3.04 -25.61
N GLY A 194 -2.58 3.21 -25.93
CA GLY A 194 -1.97 4.51 -26.22
C GLY A 194 -1.26 5.22 -25.05
N HIS A 195 -1.13 4.59 -23.88
CA HIS A 195 -0.34 5.16 -22.78
C HIS A 195 1.10 4.64 -22.78
N GLU A 196 2.07 5.55 -22.86
CA GLU A 196 3.49 5.21 -22.79
C GLU A 196 3.98 5.31 -21.35
N VAL A 197 4.22 4.15 -20.73
CA VAL A 197 4.82 4.06 -19.41
C VAL A 197 6.35 4.04 -19.51
N PRO A 198 7.09 4.79 -18.68
CA PRO A 198 8.56 4.75 -18.70
C PRO A 198 9.12 3.34 -18.51
N GLY A 199 10.15 2.97 -19.29
CA GLY A 199 10.76 1.64 -19.24
C GLY A 199 11.35 1.29 -17.87
N VAL A 200 11.90 2.28 -17.15
CA VAL A 200 12.41 2.12 -15.78
C VAL A 200 11.31 1.65 -14.82
N THR A 201 10.08 2.14 -14.99
CA THR A 201 8.93 1.76 -14.17
C THR A 201 8.61 0.27 -14.32
N ARG A 202 8.63 -0.24 -15.56
CA ARG A 202 8.46 -1.68 -15.85
C ARG A 202 9.56 -2.53 -15.24
N ALA A 203 10.82 -2.10 -15.39
CA ALA A 203 11.95 -2.83 -14.83
C ALA A 203 11.89 -2.93 -13.29
N ILE A 204 11.48 -1.85 -12.61
CA ILE A 204 11.29 -1.84 -11.16
C ILE A 204 10.13 -2.75 -10.76
N TYR A 205 9.00 -2.68 -11.48
CA TYR A 205 7.87 -3.55 -11.25
C TYR A 205 8.26 -5.02 -11.37
N GLU A 206 8.94 -5.43 -12.45
CA GLU A 206 9.34 -6.83 -12.65
C GLU A 206 10.24 -7.35 -11.53
N ARG A 207 11.15 -6.51 -11.03
CA ARG A 207 11.98 -6.87 -9.87
C ARG A 207 11.12 -7.11 -8.63
N HIS A 208 10.15 -6.24 -8.36
CA HIS A 208 9.25 -6.40 -7.22
C HIS A 208 8.33 -7.62 -7.39
N ARG A 209 7.82 -7.85 -8.61
CA ARG A 209 7.01 -9.02 -8.96
C ARG A 209 7.77 -10.31 -8.64
N GLN A 210 9.01 -10.46 -9.13
CA GLN A 210 9.88 -11.59 -8.84
C GLN A 210 10.14 -11.74 -7.34
N GLY A 211 10.47 -10.64 -6.65
CA GLY A 211 10.67 -10.67 -5.20
C GLY A 211 9.41 -11.07 -4.43
N CYS A 212 8.22 -10.76 -4.96
CA CYS A 212 6.95 -11.17 -4.37
C CYS A 212 6.70 -12.67 -4.55
N GLU A 213 7.00 -13.21 -5.73
CA GLU A 213 6.92 -14.64 -6.02
C GLU A 213 7.80 -15.43 -5.05
N GLU A 214 9.06 -15.00 -4.89
CA GLU A 214 10.02 -15.60 -3.97
C GLU A 214 9.57 -15.49 -2.51
N ALA A 215 9.09 -14.31 -2.08
CA ALA A 215 8.73 -14.08 -0.69
C ALA A 215 7.44 -14.81 -0.25
N LEU A 216 6.51 -15.01 -1.17
CA LEU A 216 5.22 -15.64 -0.88
C LEU A 216 5.16 -17.12 -1.29
N ASP A 217 6.10 -17.60 -2.10
CA ASP A 217 6.07 -18.91 -2.76
C ASP A 217 4.83 -19.07 -3.65
N LEU A 218 4.58 -18.07 -4.50
CA LEU A 218 3.42 -17.98 -5.40
C LEU A 218 3.86 -17.56 -6.80
N ARG A 219 3.04 -17.84 -7.82
CA ARG A 219 3.25 -17.35 -9.19
C ARG A 219 2.47 -16.07 -9.42
N ILE A 220 3.00 -15.10 -10.17
CA ILE A 220 2.36 -13.78 -10.38
C ILE A 220 2.35 -13.39 -11.85
#